data_AF-A0A5D0V0W4-F1
#
_entry.id   AF-A0A5D0V0W4-F1
#
_cell.length_a   1.000
_cell.length_b   1.000
_cell.length_c   1.000
_cell.angle_alpha   90.00
_cell.angle_beta   90.00
_cell.angle_gamma   90.00
#
_symmetry.space_group_name_H-M   'P 1'
#
loop_
_entity.id
_entity.type
_entity.pdbx_description
1 polymer ?
#
loop_
_entity_poly.entity_id
_entity_poly.type
_entity_poly.pdbx_seq_one_letter_code
_entity_poly.pdbx_strand_id
1 'polypeptide(L)'
;MTVGISSDGTQGRALRVAALGGLGFDALYVAHRLLQGFGPEASTADAIAAYQTDHRGALLGSEVAVGIALLAVVVFLAPLVPAIWRAGQEALATAVLISGVAFIAMGFLSLAAETALVGVADSDQPAAVLVLNELQGRTPVVWTITALTATISLAVLRTHLLPKWLGIAGVVAAAVFLLGSIFSVLGRTAEGNSSLFGIGLFVVWMLALSIALWRAASYRDRPLS
;
A
#
# COMPACT_ATOMS: atom_id res chain seq x y z
N MET A 1 -24.10 -9.39 38.01
CA MET A 1 -22.64 -9.28 37.77
C MET A 1 -22.40 -9.31 36.27
N THR A 2 -22.44 -8.15 35.62
CA THR A 2 -21.95 -8.02 34.25
C THR A 2 -20.44 -7.86 34.34
N VAL A 3 -19.71 -8.88 33.91
CA VAL A 3 -18.26 -8.80 33.74
C VAL A 3 -18.00 -7.72 32.70
N GLY A 4 -17.64 -6.52 33.14
CA GLY A 4 -17.22 -5.44 32.27
C GLY A 4 -15.94 -5.90 31.58
N ILE A 5 -16.04 -6.33 30.33
CA ILE A 5 -14.87 -6.48 29.47
C ILE A 5 -14.21 -5.10 29.45
N SER A 6 -13.06 -4.97 30.10
CA SER A 6 -12.31 -3.73 30.20
C SER A 6 -12.05 -3.19 28.79
N SER A 7 -12.54 -1.97 28.52
CA SER A 7 -12.45 -1.30 27.21
C SER A 7 -11.04 -1.30 26.64
N ASP A 8 -10.03 -1.29 27.53
CA ASP A 8 -8.62 -1.28 27.19
C ASP A 8 -8.15 -2.54 26.47
N GLY A 9 -8.61 -3.73 26.88
CA GLY A 9 -8.23 -4.99 26.24
C GLY A 9 -8.81 -5.14 24.83
N THR A 10 -10.00 -4.57 24.60
CA THR A 10 -10.61 -4.53 23.26
C THR A 10 -9.82 -3.64 22.32
N GLN A 11 -9.32 -2.51 22.81
CA GLN A 11 -8.53 -1.57 22.01
C GLN A 11 -7.12 -2.11 21.72
N GLY A 12 -6.46 -2.73 22.70
CA GLY A 12 -5.18 -3.42 22.49
C GLY A 12 -5.28 -4.48 21.38
N ARG A 13 -6.30 -5.35 21.45
CA ARG A 13 -6.56 -6.36 20.41
C ARG A 13 -6.78 -5.73 19.02
N ALA A 14 -7.55 -4.66 18.92
CA ALA A 14 -7.79 -3.97 17.65
C ALA A 14 -6.49 -3.46 17.02
N LEU A 15 -5.61 -2.84 17.81
CA LEU A 15 -4.30 -2.36 17.32
C LEU A 15 -3.38 -3.51 16.88
N ARG A 16 -3.43 -4.69 17.54
CA ARG A 16 -2.70 -5.87 17.08
C ARG A 16 -3.22 -6.39 15.74
N VAL A 17 -4.54 -6.43 15.55
CA VAL A 17 -5.14 -6.82 14.25
C VAL A 17 -4.72 -5.82 13.16
N ALA A 18 -4.72 -4.52 13.46
CA ALA A 18 -4.23 -3.50 12.54
C ALA A 18 -2.78 -3.79 12.14
N ALA A 19 -1.90 -3.99 13.12
CA ALA A 19 -0.50 -4.30 12.91
C ALA A 19 -0.28 -5.57 12.06
N LEU A 20 -1.05 -6.64 12.30
CA LEU A 20 -0.98 -7.86 11.49
C LEU A 20 -1.40 -7.63 10.05
N GLY A 21 -2.45 -6.84 9.82
CA GLY A 21 -2.87 -6.45 8.47
C GLY A 21 -1.76 -5.69 7.73
N GLY A 22 -1.10 -4.74 8.40
CA GLY A 22 0.01 -3.98 7.82
C GLY A 22 1.25 -4.83 7.54
N LEU A 23 1.65 -5.70 8.47
CA LEU A 23 2.76 -6.64 8.26
C LEU A 23 2.46 -7.64 7.13
N GLY A 24 1.23 -8.13 7.06
CA GLY A 24 0.79 -9.02 5.98
C GLY A 24 0.84 -8.31 4.62
N PHE A 25 0.38 -7.06 4.55
CA PHE A 25 0.52 -6.24 3.36
C PHE A 25 1.99 -6.09 2.94
N ASP A 26 2.88 -5.66 3.85
CA ASP A 26 4.28 -5.43 3.53
C ASP A 26 4.98 -6.70 3.02
N ALA A 27 4.79 -7.83 3.71
CA ALA A 27 5.42 -9.09 3.32
C ALA A 27 4.96 -9.54 1.92
N LEU A 28 3.66 -9.48 1.66
CA LEU A 28 3.09 -9.89 0.37
C LEU A 28 3.42 -8.91 -0.75
N TYR A 29 3.47 -7.61 -0.46
CA TYR A 29 3.83 -6.58 -1.43
C TYR A 29 5.32 -6.68 -1.82
N VAL A 30 6.20 -6.96 -0.86
CA VAL A 30 7.62 -7.25 -1.15
C VAL A 30 7.73 -8.52 -1.99
N ALA A 31 7.02 -9.60 -1.65
CA ALA A 31 7.00 -10.82 -2.46
C ALA A 31 6.53 -10.56 -3.89
N HIS A 32 5.45 -9.78 -4.06
CA HIS A 32 4.98 -9.32 -5.37
C HIS A 32 6.10 -8.60 -6.15
N ARG A 33 6.79 -7.65 -5.53
CA ARG A 33 7.89 -6.92 -6.18
C ARG A 33 9.08 -7.80 -6.57
N LEU A 34 9.43 -8.78 -5.74
CA LEU A 34 10.50 -9.74 -6.04
C LEU A 34 10.11 -10.65 -7.22
N LEU A 35 8.85 -11.07 -7.29
CA LEU A 35 8.33 -11.90 -8.38
C LEU A 35 8.19 -11.13 -9.70
N GLN A 36 7.85 -9.83 -9.64
CA GLN A 36 7.78 -8.95 -10.81
C GLN A 36 9.15 -8.66 -11.43
N GLY A 37 10.25 -8.82 -10.70
CA GLY A 37 11.60 -8.55 -11.22
C GLY A 37 11.84 -7.09 -11.62
N PHE A 38 12.77 -6.88 -12.54
CA PHE A 38 13.12 -5.54 -13.06
C PHE A 38 12.29 -5.12 -14.27
N GLY A 39 11.41 -5.99 -14.78
CA GLY A 39 10.65 -5.75 -16.00
C GLY A 39 11.44 -6.00 -17.29
N PRO A 40 10.84 -5.68 -18.46
CA PRO A 40 11.48 -5.86 -19.76
C PRO A 40 12.68 -4.92 -19.95
N GLU A 41 13.69 -5.37 -20.72
CA GLU A 41 14.91 -4.61 -21.01
C GLU A 41 14.67 -3.39 -21.92
N ALA A 42 13.57 -3.39 -22.67
CA ALA A 42 13.19 -2.32 -23.58
C ALA A 42 11.67 -2.09 -23.58
N SER A 43 11.24 -0.86 -23.89
CA SER A 43 9.83 -0.46 -23.94
C SER A 43 9.13 -0.78 -25.27
N THR A 44 9.71 -1.66 -26.10
CA THR A 44 9.11 -2.11 -27.37
C THR A 44 8.06 -3.20 -27.11
N ALA A 45 7.05 -3.30 -27.97
CA ALA A 45 5.99 -4.31 -27.85
C ALA A 45 6.57 -5.74 -27.74
N ASP A 46 7.53 -6.09 -28.59
CA ASP A 46 8.13 -7.44 -28.62
C ASP A 46 8.88 -7.76 -27.33
N ALA A 47 9.67 -6.81 -26.80
CA ALA A 47 10.40 -7.00 -25.54
C ALA A 47 9.45 -7.13 -24.34
N ILE A 48 8.35 -6.35 -24.31
CA ILE A 48 7.32 -6.47 -23.28
C ILE A 48 6.62 -7.82 -23.39
N ALA A 49 6.18 -8.21 -24.59
CA ALA A 49 5.51 -9.49 -24.83
C ALA A 49 6.41 -10.67 -24.43
N ALA A 50 7.66 -10.69 -24.89
CA ALA A 50 8.65 -11.69 -24.53
C ALA A 50 8.83 -11.79 -23.01
N TYR A 51 8.96 -10.65 -22.32
CA TYR A 51 9.08 -10.64 -20.87
C TYR A 51 7.86 -11.28 -20.18
N GLN A 52 6.65 -10.90 -20.60
CA GLN A 52 5.40 -11.42 -20.03
C GLN A 52 5.24 -12.92 -20.27
N THR A 53 5.67 -13.43 -21.43
CA THR A 53 5.63 -14.85 -21.78
C THR A 53 6.67 -15.65 -20.99
N ASP A 54 7.92 -15.18 -20.97
CA ASP A 54 9.05 -15.85 -20.30
C ASP A 54 8.85 -15.92 -18.77
N HIS A 55 8.20 -14.91 -18.19
CA HIS A 55 8.00 -14.78 -16.74
C HIS A 55 6.55 -15.02 -16.31
N ARG A 56 5.68 -15.53 -17.20
CA ARG A 56 4.22 -15.65 -16.94
C ARG A 56 3.88 -16.26 -15.59
N GLY A 57 4.53 -17.36 -15.20
CA GLY A 57 4.27 -18.03 -13.93
C GLY A 57 4.60 -17.16 -12.71
N ALA A 58 5.73 -16.44 -12.76
CA ALA A 58 6.14 -15.53 -11.70
C ALA A 58 5.20 -14.32 -11.61
N LEU A 59 4.81 -13.76 -12.75
CA LEU A 59 3.88 -12.64 -12.84
C LEU A 59 2.51 -12.99 -12.26
N LEU A 60 1.91 -14.12 -12.67
CA LEU A 60 0.64 -14.60 -12.10
C LEU A 60 0.74 -14.87 -10.59
N GLY A 61 1.87 -15.42 -10.13
CA GLY A 61 2.13 -15.56 -8.70
C GLY A 61 2.19 -14.21 -7.98
N SER A 62 2.81 -13.21 -8.62
CA SER A 62 2.88 -11.83 -8.12
C SER A 62 1.49 -11.19 -8.04
N GLU A 63 0.61 -11.47 -9.01
CA GLU A 63 -0.76 -10.96 -9.05
C GLU A 63 -1.58 -11.48 -7.86
N VAL A 64 -1.46 -12.77 -7.56
CA VAL A 64 -2.09 -13.37 -6.38
C VAL A 64 -1.54 -12.75 -5.10
N ALA A 65 -0.22 -12.57 -5.01
CA ALA A 65 0.43 -12.00 -3.84
C ALA A 65 -0.08 -10.56 -3.56
N VAL A 66 -0.10 -9.68 -4.58
CA VAL A 66 -0.60 -8.31 -4.40
C VAL A 66 -2.11 -8.26 -4.16
N GLY A 67 -2.89 -9.14 -4.80
CA GLY A 67 -4.33 -9.24 -4.54
C GLY A 67 -4.63 -9.54 -3.06
N ILE A 68 -3.90 -10.49 -2.47
CA ILE A 68 -4.01 -10.80 -1.03
C ILE A 68 -3.45 -9.64 -0.18
N ALA A 69 -2.36 -8.99 -0.61
CA ALA A 69 -1.81 -7.82 0.07
C ALA A 69 -2.87 -6.71 0.19
N LEU A 70 -3.58 -6.38 -0.90
CA LEU A 70 -4.65 -5.38 -0.91
C LEU A 70 -5.81 -5.74 0.05
N LEU A 71 -6.14 -7.03 0.19
CA LEU A 71 -7.10 -7.48 1.21
C LEU A 71 -6.56 -7.33 2.64
N ALA A 72 -5.26 -7.52 2.86
CA ALA A 72 -4.63 -7.26 4.16
C ALA A 72 -4.72 -5.78 4.58
N VAL A 73 -4.78 -4.85 3.61
CA VAL A 73 -5.05 -3.42 3.89
C VAL A 73 -6.43 -3.24 4.52
N VAL A 74 -7.44 -4.03 4.14
CA VAL A 74 -8.76 -3.99 4.80
C VAL A 74 -8.64 -4.39 6.27
N VAL A 75 -7.86 -5.44 6.56
CA VAL A 75 -7.58 -5.89 7.93
C VAL A 75 -6.83 -4.83 8.73
N PHE A 76 -5.95 -4.07 8.09
CA PHE A 76 -5.23 -2.94 8.67
C PHE A 76 -6.18 -1.76 8.99
N LEU A 77 -7.03 -1.36 8.03
CA LEU A 77 -7.89 -0.19 8.16
C LEU A 77 -9.09 -0.40 9.09
N ALA A 78 -9.70 -1.60 9.05
CA ALA A 78 -10.92 -1.93 9.80
C ALA A 78 -10.83 -1.60 11.31
N PRO A 79 -9.74 -1.91 12.03
CA PRO A 79 -9.55 -1.48 13.42
C PRO A 79 -8.95 -0.07 13.56
N LEU A 80 -8.13 0.38 12.61
CA LEU A 80 -7.45 1.68 12.70
C LEU A 80 -8.43 2.86 12.58
N VAL A 81 -9.36 2.81 11.62
CA VAL A 81 -10.32 3.88 11.36
C VAL A 81 -11.21 4.14 12.59
N PRO A 82 -11.85 3.12 13.23
CA PRO A 82 -12.57 3.33 14.48
C PRO A 82 -11.69 3.81 15.63
N ALA A 83 -10.41 3.43 15.68
CA ALA A 83 -9.50 3.93 16.71
C ALA A 83 -9.23 5.44 16.56
N ILE A 84 -9.06 5.93 15.32
CA ILE A 84 -8.92 7.35 15.02
C ILE A 84 -10.24 8.09 15.34
N TRP A 85 -11.38 7.51 14.95
CA TRP A 85 -12.70 8.07 15.22
C TRP A 85 -12.93 8.25 16.73
N ARG A 86 -12.68 7.21 17.53
CA ARG A 86 -12.83 7.25 19.00
C ARG A 86 -11.88 8.24 19.69
N ALA A 87 -10.83 8.68 19.00
CA ALA A 87 -9.95 9.75 19.46
C ALA A 87 -10.48 11.16 19.13
N GLY A 88 -11.75 11.29 18.69
CA GLY A 88 -12.38 12.58 18.36
C GLY A 88 -11.85 13.21 17.07
N GLN A 89 -11.41 12.37 16.13
CA GLN A 89 -10.86 12.80 14.83
C GLN A 89 -11.67 12.20 13.67
N GLU A 90 -12.99 12.39 13.68
CA GLU A 90 -13.94 11.78 12.74
C GLU A 90 -13.64 12.14 11.28
N ALA A 91 -13.29 13.40 11.02
CA ALA A 91 -12.92 13.87 9.68
C ALA A 91 -11.66 13.17 9.16
N LEU A 92 -10.64 12.98 10.01
CA LEU A 92 -9.42 12.27 9.62
C LEU A 92 -9.65 10.77 9.48
N ALA A 93 -10.45 10.16 10.36
CA ALA A 93 -10.85 8.76 10.22
C ALA A 93 -11.54 8.51 8.86
N THR A 94 -12.42 9.41 8.47
CA THR A 94 -13.10 9.38 7.17
C THR A 94 -12.10 9.55 6.01
N ALA A 95 -11.16 10.49 6.12
CA ALA A 95 -10.13 10.70 5.10
C ALA A 95 -9.21 9.47 4.93
N VAL A 96 -8.82 8.83 6.04
CA VAL A 96 -8.06 7.56 6.02
C VAL A 96 -8.87 6.44 5.35
N LEU A 97 -10.16 6.33 5.67
CA LEU A 97 -11.03 5.33 5.04
C LEU A 97 -11.14 5.55 3.53
N ILE A 98 -11.45 6.78 3.09
CA ILE A 98 -11.63 7.10 1.66
C ILE A 98 -10.34 6.88 0.89
N SER A 99 -9.20 7.38 1.40
CA SER A 99 -7.91 7.18 0.75
C SER A 99 -7.48 5.71 0.73
N GLY A 100 -7.79 4.95 1.78
CA GLY A 100 -7.54 3.52 1.83
C GLY A 100 -8.37 2.72 0.82
N VAL A 101 -9.66 3.04 0.69
CA VAL A 101 -10.54 2.45 -0.33
C VAL A 101 -10.05 2.81 -1.73
N ALA A 102 -9.67 4.07 -1.96
CA ALA A 102 -9.12 4.50 -3.26
C ALA A 102 -7.81 3.78 -3.59
N PHE A 103 -6.93 3.56 -2.59
CA PHE A 103 -5.70 2.79 -2.75
C PHE A 103 -5.99 1.35 -3.16
N ILE A 104 -6.90 0.67 -2.46
CA ILE A 104 -7.30 -0.70 -2.78
C ILE A 104 -7.90 -0.78 -4.19
N ALA A 105 -8.80 0.15 -4.54
CA ALA A 105 -9.45 0.18 -5.84
C ALA A 105 -8.45 0.40 -6.99
N MET A 106 -7.53 1.35 -6.86
CA MET A 106 -6.49 1.59 -7.85
C MET A 106 -5.48 0.43 -7.93
N GLY A 107 -5.20 -0.23 -6.80
CA GLY A 107 -4.41 -1.46 -6.78
C GLY A 107 -5.04 -2.58 -7.62
N PHE A 108 -6.34 -2.84 -7.43
CA PHE A 108 -7.07 -3.83 -8.23
C PHE A 108 -7.22 -3.43 -9.70
N LEU A 109 -7.36 -2.14 -10.00
CA LEU A 109 -7.36 -1.65 -11.38
C LEU A 109 -6.01 -1.92 -12.06
N SER A 110 -4.91 -1.61 -11.37
CA SER A 110 -3.56 -1.90 -11.86
C SER A 110 -3.34 -3.40 -12.06
N LEU A 111 -3.86 -4.23 -11.14
CA LEU A 111 -3.82 -5.68 -11.23
C LEU A 111 -4.55 -6.19 -12.47
N ALA A 112 -5.77 -5.69 -12.71
CA ALA A 112 -6.56 -6.09 -13.87
C ALA A 112 -5.88 -5.74 -15.20
N ALA A 113 -5.21 -4.59 -15.27
CA ALA A 113 -4.41 -4.19 -16.44
C ALA A 113 -3.22 -5.14 -16.66
N GLU A 114 -2.54 -5.57 -15.59
CA GLU A 114 -1.43 -6.54 -15.64
C GLU A 114 -1.91 -7.91 -16.12
N THR A 115 -3.00 -8.43 -15.55
CA THR A 115 -3.60 -9.71 -15.98
C THR A 115 -3.99 -9.67 -17.45
N ALA A 116 -4.58 -8.56 -17.91
CA ALA A 116 -4.92 -8.37 -19.32
C ALA A 116 -3.67 -8.35 -20.21
N LEU A 117 -2.59 -7.70 -19.75
CA LEU A 117 -1.32 -7.64 -20.46
C LEU A 117 -0.68 -9.04 -20.60
N VAL A 118 -0.67 -9.84 -19.52
CA VAL A 118 -0.20 -11.23 -19.55
C VAL A 118 -1.06 -12.09 -20.50
N GLY A 119 -2.35 -11.82 -20.60
CA GLY A 119 -3.28 -12.51 -21.51
C GLY A 119 -3.04 -12.19 -22.99
N VAL A 120 -2.63 -10.96 -23.32
CA VAL A 120 -2.41 -10.50 -24.70
C VAL A 120 -0.96 -10.71 -25.19
N ALA A 121 -0.04 -11.05 -24.28
CA ALA A 121 1.39 -11.17 -24.58
C ALA A 121 1.72 -12.19 -25.70
N ASP A 122 1.00 -13.32 -25.76
CA ASP A 122 1.19 -14.33 -26.82
C ASP A 122 0.32 -14.07 -28.07
N SER A 123 -0.36 -12.93 -28.13
CA SER A 123 -1.19 -12.57 -29.27
C SER A 123 -0.41 -11.71 -30.27
N ASP A 124 -0.74 -11.83 -31.55
CA ASP A 124 -0.17 -11.00 -32.63
C ASP A 124 -0.75 -9.57 -32.64
N GLN A 125 -0.84 -8.95 -31.46
CA GLN A 125 -1.47 -7.64 -31.24
C GLN A 125 -0.50 -6.69 -30.50
N PRO A 126 0.58 -6.23 -31.15
CA PRO A 126 1.59 -5.38 -30.52
C PRO A 126 1.02 -4.05 -29.99
N ALA A 127 -0.01 -3.51 -30.64
CA ALA A 127 -0.71 -2.31 -30.16
C ALA A 127 -1.41 -2.55 -28.81
N ALA A 128 -1.99 -3.71 -28.58
CA ALA A 128 -2.67 -4.04 -27.32
C ALA A 128 -1.65 -4.18 -26.17
N VAL A 129 -0.51 -4.83 -26.43
CA VAL A 129 0.61 -4.93 -25.47
C VAL A 129 1.06 -3.54 -25.01
N LEU A 130 1.31 -2.62 -25.95
CA LEU A 130 1.75 -1.27 -25.62
C LEU A 130 0.70 -0.48 -24.84
N VAL A 131 -0.57 -0.51 -25.27
CA VAL A 131 -1.65 0.23 -24.61
C VAL A 131 -1.86 -0.26 -23.18
N LEU A 132 -1.82 -1.57 -22.94
CA LEU A 132 -2.00 -2.12 -21.60
C LEU A 132 -0.80 -1.84 -20.69
N ASN A 133 0.43 -1.90 -21.21
CA ASN A 133 1.63 -1.50 -20.49
C ASN A 133 1.59 -0.01 -20.09
N GLU A 134 1.20 0.87 -21.02
CA GLU A 134 1.03 2.30 -20.73
C GLU A 134 -0.10 2.56 -19.72
N LEU A 135 -1.22 1.83 -19.81
CA LEU A 135 -2.33 1.93 -18.86
C LEU A 135 -1.87 1.56 -17.44
N GLN A 136 -1.11 0.47 -17.31
CA GLN A 136 -0.53 0.06 -16.02
C GLN A 136 0.38 1.15 -15.46
N GLY A 137 1.30 1.69 -16.28
CA GLY A 137 2.21 2.77 -15.88
C GLY A 137 1.53 4.09 -15.51
N ARG A 138 0.34 4.36 -16.05
CA ARG A 138 -0.44 5.60 -15.80
C ARG A 138 -1.52 5.45 -14.75
N THR A 139 -1.73 4.26 -14.21
CA THR A 139 -2.72 4.06 -13.14
C THR A 139 -2.29 4.88 -11.90
N PRO A 140 -3.16 5.74 -11.35
CA PRO A 140 -2.76 6.74 -10.34
C PRO A 140 -2.60 6.13 -8.92
N VAL A 141 -1.95 4.97 -8.80
CA VAL A 141 -1.71 4.29 -7.52
C VAL A 141 -0.84 5.14 -6.60
N VAL A 142 0.18 5.81 -7.12
CA VAL A 142 1.07 6.64 -6.29
C VAL A 142 0.33 7.82 -5.67
N TRP A 143 -0.68 8.37 -6.36
CA TRP A 143 -1.54 9.42 -5.82
C TRP A 143 -2.38 8.93 -4.64
N THR A 144 -2.91 7.71 -4.72
CA THR A 144 -3.69 7.13 -3.62
C THR A 144 -2.80 6.69 -2.45
N ILE A 145 -1.58 6.18 -2.72
CA ILE A 145 -0.54 5.95 -1.68
C ILE A 145 -0.19 7.26 -0.98
N THR A 146 0.00 8.34 -1.73
CA THR A 146 0.28 9.68 -1.19
C THR A 146 -0.82 10.12 -0.24
N ALA A 147 -2.08 10.05 -0.68
CA ALA A 147 -3.23 10.44 0.13
C ALA A 147 -3.38 9.57 1.39
N LEU A 148 -3.21 8.26 1.27
CA LEU A 148 -3.30 7.32 2.38
C LEU A 148 -2.19 7.59 3.42
N THR A 149 -0.96 7.71 2.95
CA THR A 149 0.21 7.98 3.80
C THR A 149 0.04 9.31 4.52
N ALA A 150 -0.37 10.38 3.82
CA ALA A 150 -0.60 11.70 4.40
C ALA A 150 -1.69 11.67 5.47
N THR A 151 -2.85 11.07 5.19
CA THR A 151 -3.99 11.06 6.11
C THR A 151 -3.72 10.23 7.36
N ILE A 152 -3.09 9.05 7.23
CA ILE A 152 -2.65 8.25 8.39
C ILE A 152 -1.63 9.03 9.22
N SER A 153 -0.66 9.68 8.57
CA SER A 153 0.38 10.45 9.24
C SER A 153 -0.19 11.62 10.03
N LEU A 154 -1.13 12.36 9.43
CA LEU A 154 -1.85 13.43 10.12
C LEU A 154 -2.68 12.88 11.29
N ALA A 155 -3.33 11.73 11.12
CA ALA A 155 -4.05 11.08 12.21
C ALA A 155 -3.11 10.69 13.37
N VAL A 156 -1.91 10.17 13.08
CA VAL A 156 -0.88 9.88 14.10
C VAL A 156 -0.46 11.14 14.85
N LEU A 157 -0.22 12.25 14.13
CA LEU A 157 0.18 13.52 14.73
C LEU A 157 -0.92 14.12 15.62
N ARG A 158 -2.19 13.97 15.24
CA ARG A 158 -3.34 14.55 15.94
C ARG A 158 -3.85 13.71 17.11
N THR A 159 -3.81 12.40 16.98
CA THR A 159 -4.37 11.49 18.00
C THR A 159 -3.34 11.08 19.06
N HIS A 160 -2.04 11.24 18.78
CA HIS A 160 -0.95 10.77 19.64
C HIS A 160 -1.02 9.27 19.97
N LEU A 161 -1.74 8.48 19.16
CA LEU A 161 -1.84 7.03 19.33
C LEU A 161 -0.48 6.34 19.15
N LEU A 162 0.41 6.95 18.36
CA LEU A 162 1.73 6.46 18.01
C LEU A 162 2.78 7.57 18.17
N PRO A 163 4.09 7.24 18.18
CA PRO A 163 5.15 8.22 18.29
C PRO A 163 5.08 9.30 17.20
N LYS A 164 5.23 10.58 17.58
CA LYS A 164 5.11 11.73 16.67
C LYS A 164 6.08 11.66 15.47
N TRP A 165 7.29 11.12 15.68
CA TRP A 165 8.29 11.00 14.62
C TRP A 165 7.78 10.19 13.43
N LEU A 166 6.92 9.20 13.66
CA LEU A 166 6.38 8.35 12.61
C LEU A 166 5.36 9.10 11.74
N GLY A 167 4.55 9.98 12.36
CA GLY A 167 3.69 10.90 11.64
C GLY A 167 4.48 11.92 10.82
N ILE A 168 5.58 12.45 11.36
CA ILE A 168 6.47 13.36 10.61
C ILE A 168 7.10 12.62 9.42
N ALA A 169 7.66 11.44 9.65
CA ALA A 169 8.29 10.62 8.61
C ALA A 169 7.31 10.28 7.48
N GLY A 170 6.05 9.97 7.82
CA GLY A 170 5.04 9.67 6.80
C GLY A 170 4.57 10.90 6.02
N VAL A 171 4.49 12.09 6.64
CA VAL A 171 4.26 13.34 5.89
C VAL A 171 5.39 13.62 4.91
N VAL A 172 6.65 13.40 5.32
CA VAL A 172 7.82 13.53 4.43
C VAL A 172 7.74 12.51 3.29
N ALA A 173 7.42 11.24 3.58
CA ALA A 173 7.23 10.22 2.56
C ALA A 173 6.11 10.57 1.58
N ALA A 174 4.98 11.05 2.07
CA ALA A 174 3.88 11.52 1.22
C ALA A 174 4.30 12.69 0.33
N ALA A 175 5.09 13.65 0.82
CA ALA A 175 5.63 14.73 0.00
C ALA A 175 6.56 14.19 -1.11
N VAL A 176 7.39 13.20 -0.80
CA VAL A 176 8.25 12.51 -1.80
C VAL A 176 7.40 11.82 -2.86
N PHE A 177 6.35 11.09 -2.46
CA PHE A 177 5.44 10.41 -3.40
C PHE A 177 4.68 11.41 -4.28
N LEU A 178 4.26 12.54 -3.71
CA LEU A 178 3.59 13.61 -4.44
C LEU A 178 4.52 14.22 -5.49
N LEU A 179 5.76 14.55 -5.12
CA LEU A 179 6.76 15.07 -6.04
C LEU A 179 7.08 14.07 -7.14
N GLY A 180 7.29 12.79 -6.79
CA GLY A 180 7.49 11.72 -7.76
C GLY A 180 6.33 11.60 -8.76
N SER A 181 5.09 11.70 -8.26
CA SER A 181 3.88 11.65 -9.09
C SER A 181 3.80 12.85 -10.05
N ILE A 182 4.09 14.06 -9.58
CA ILE A 182 4.11 15.27 -10.40
C ILE A 182 5.20 15.18 -11.48
N PHE A 183 6.42 14.75 -11.14
CA PHE A 183 7.49 14.61 -12.11
C PHE A 183 7.21 13.53 -13.15
N SER A 184 6.54 12.43 -12.76
CA SER A 184 6.10 11.37 -13.68
C SER A 184 5.10 11.92 -14.71
N VAL A 185 4.09 12.68 -14.27
CA VAL A 185 3.13 13.33 -15.18
C VAL A 185 3.81 14.34 -16.12
N LEU A 186 4.84 15.04 -15.64
CA LEU A 186 5.60 16.01 -16.44
C LEU A 186 6.65 15.36 -17.35
N GLY A 187 6.82 14.03 -17.31
CA GLY A 187 7.79 13.29 -18.12
C GLY A 187 9.25 13.56 -17.77
N ARG A 188 9.55 13.91 -16.49
CA ARG A 188 10.87 14.36 -16.04
C ARG A 188 11.55 13.43 -15.02
N THR A 189 11.16 12.16 -14.92
CA THR A 189 11.76 11.24 -13.96
C THR A 189 13.02 10.59 -14.52
N ALA A 190 14.11 10.63 -13.74
CA ALA A 190 15.38 9.96 -14.07
C ALA A 190 15.30 8.43 -13.81
N GLU A 191 14.42 8.01 -12.91
CA GLU A 191 14.02 6.63 -12.71
C GLU A 191 12.78 6.39 -13.59
N GLY A 192 12.74 5.31 -14.37
CA GLY A 192 11.63 5.00 -15.30
C GLY A 192 10.28 4.73 -14.61
N ASN A 193 9.45 3.86 -15.22
CA ASN A 193 8.05 3.62 -14.82
C ASN A 193 7.83 3.10 -13.37
N SER A 194 8.87 2.76 -12.60
CA SER A 194 8.74 2.41 -11.18
C SER A 194 9.97 2.84 -10.37
N SER A 195 9.79 3.75 -9.40
CA SER A 195 10.86 4.17 -8.49
C SER A 195 11.03 3.15 -7.36
N LEU A 196 12.12 2.37 -7.41
CA LEU A 196 12.53 1.45 -6.33
C LEU A 196 12.68 2.18 -4.99
N PHE A 197 13.12 3.43 -5.04
CA PHE A 197 13.24 4.27 -3.86
C PHE A 197 11.87 4.56 -3.22
N GLY A 198 10.87 4.97 -4.00
CA GLY A 198 9.52 5.24 -3.50
C GLY A 198 8.86 4.00 -2.88
N ILE A 199 9.02 2.85 -3.52
CA ILE A 199 8.54 1.55 -3.02
C ILE A 199 9.20 1.21 -1.68
N GLY A 200 10.54 1.27 -1.63
CA GLY A 200 11.30 0.96 -0.42
C GLY A 200 10.93 1.88 0.74
N LEU A 201 10.77 3.19 0.46
CA LEU A 201 10.34 4.17 1.46
C LEU A 201 8.95 3.84 2.01
N PHE A 202 7.99 3.48 1.15
CA PHE A 202 6.64 3.12 1.57
C PHE A 202 6.63 1.87 2.45
N VAL A 203 7.32 0.79 2.03
CA VAL A 203 7.43 -0.46 2.79
C VAL A 203 8.09 -0.22 4.15
N VAL A 204 9.19 0.54 4.21
CA VAL A 204 9.88 0.83 5.48
C VAL A 204 8.98 1.63 6.42
N TRP A 205 8.25 2.62 5.90
CA TRP A 205 7.32 3.42 6.69
C TRP A 205 6.14 2.59 7.21
N MET A 206 5.53 1.76 6.37
CA MET A 206 4.41 0.89 6.72
C MET A 206 4.84 -0.18 7.74
N LEU A 207 6.06 -0.71 7.63
CA LEU A 207 6.64 -1.65 8.58
C LEU A 207 6.84 -0.99 9.95
N ALA A 208 7.42 0.22 9.97
CA ALA A 208 7.60 0.99 11.18
C ALA A 208 6.25 1.31 11.86
N LEU A 209 5.23 1.63 11.07
CA LEU A 209 3.86 1.86 11.53
C LEU A 209 3.24 0.62 12.15
N SER A 210 3.38 -0.52 11.49
CA SER A 210 2.85 -1.80 11.97
C SER A 210 3.53 -2.24 13.26
N ILE A 211 4.86 -2.10 13.37
CA ILE A 211 5.61 -2.37 14.60
C ILE A 211 5.18 -1.42 15.73
N ALA A 212 4.97 -0.14 15.43
CA ALA A 212 4.52 0.84 16.42
C ALA A 212 3.11 0.51 16.94
N LEU A 213 2.19 0.11 16.07
CA LEU A 213 0.85 -0.37 16.45
C LEU A 213 0.92 -1.60 17.35
N TRP A 214 1.77 -2.57 17.02
CA TRP A 214 1.99 -3.76 17.83
C TRP A 214 2.53 -3.43 19.22
N ARG A 215 3.51 -2.53 19.30
CA ARG A 215 4.08 -2.06 20.57
C ARG A 215 3.04 -1.30 21.39
N ALA A 216 2.28 -0.39 20.77
CA ALA A 216 1.23 0.37 21.43
C ALA A 216 0.15 -0.54 22.03
N ALA A 217 -0.23 -1.61 21.33
CA ALA A 217 -1.12 -2.62 21.88
C ALA A 217 -0.56 -3.30 23.13
N SER A 218 0.72 -3.69 23.07
CA SER A 218 1.38 -4.43 24.16
C SER A 218 1.51 -3.63 25.45
N TYR A 219 1.64 -2.30 25.37
CA TYR A 219 1.67 -1.43 26.55
C TYR A 219 0.32 -1.35 27.28
N ARG A 220 -0.79 -1.49 26.56
CA ARG A 220 -2.15 -1.37 27.13
C ARG A 220 -2.63 -2.62 27.84
N ASP A 221 -2.00 -3.76 27.56
CA ASP A 221 -2.35 -5.04 28.20
C ASP A 221 -1.59 -5.28 29.52
N ARG A 222 -0.73 -4.35 29.97
CA ARG A 222 -0.01 -4.48 31.25
C ARG A 222 -0.96 -4.16 32.41
N PRO A 223 -1.16 -5.07 33.38
CA PRO A 223 -1.92 -4.77 34.58
C PRO A 223 -1.24 -3.64 35.36
N LEU A 224 -2.02 -2.68 35.86
CA LEU A 224 -1.53 -1.64 36.77
C LEU A 224 -1.09 -2.33 38.07
N SER A 225 0.22 -2.51 38.23
CA SER A 225 0.85 -3.01 39.45
C SER A 225 0.99 -1.91 40.50
#